data_AF-A0A8T9BWE1-F1
#
_entry.id   AF-A0A8T9BWE1-F1
#
_cell.length_a   1.000
_cell.length_b   1.000
_cell.length_c   1.000
_cell.angle_alpha   90.00
_cell.angle_beta   90.00
_cell.angle_gamma   90.00
#
_symmetry.space_group_name_H-M   'P 1'
#
loop_
_entity.id
_entity.type
_entity.pdbx_description
1 polymer ?
#
loop_
_entity_poly.entity_id
_entity_poly.type
_entity_poly.pdbx_seq_one_letter_code
_entity_poly.pdbx_strand_id
1 'polypeptide(L)'
;LVAWKLSLNRKGVKLNQAMVSNGTALFAPTTILISLDGFRADFLNRGITPRLNAFVKEGVSPVYMKPSFPSVTFPNHYTLVTGLYPESHGVVGNTFWDTELQEEFYYTNPLAMQPKWWGGEPLWVTAENQGIRTAIHMWPGSEAHIMDVEPAFLDKFNPAEPLPSKVSRILELLDRPGQEDEVAEVAHMRPQLIAAYVPNVDSDGHGYGPNSTEIQTTINSVDTMLDHLFQGLEARNLTKIVNVVVVSDHGMATTDTSRLIQLEDIINTTLVEHIDGWPLYGLRPKDPTHLQSLYDTLAAEALKNPNFEVYLRDKNMPERYHFSKNERIAPLWVIPKTGWAIVTKEEFNVAEGKEQGLVYHPRGLHGYDHEHPLMRAIFVARGPAFPHAPNSRVEPFQNIEVYNIVCDSLGLDPKPNNGTLRLPLKTIGIHTAETTLETPSDPEEPADPIPPNPIPPSPAAPDPATPIPAPASVINISPIEASSAADPNVVPPTMVGVDSPEEFNVDRPVVGDETEVEAEDQKYWDWLTAKLEELKGWFEGLGSGKGDEESEKGEK
;
A
#
# COMPACT_ATOMS: atom_id res chain seq x y z
N LEU A 1 26.52 29.33 2.80
CA LEU A 1 26.55 30.68 3.43
C LEU A 1 25.97 31.80 2.55
N VAL A 2 26.64 32.28 1.49
CA VAL A 2 26.14 33.46 0.73
C VAL A 2 24.80 33.21 0.05
N ALA A 3 24.60 32.06 -0.60
CA ALA A 3 23.33 31.69 -1.23
C ALA A 3 22.14 31.69 -0.24
N TRP A 4 22.34 31.17 0.98
CA TRP A 4 21.33 31.20 2.06
C TRP A 4 21.00 32.64 2.50
N LYS A 5 22.00 33.52 2.62
CA LYS A 5 21.75 34.95 2.90
C LYS A 5 21.08 35.69 1.73
N LEU A 6 21.03 35.10 0.54
CA LEU A 6 20.28 35.61 -0.61
C LEU A 6 18.86 34.99 -0.70
N SER A 7 18.64 33.74 -0.29
CA SER A 7 17.28 33.17 -0.19
C SER A 7 16.46 33.89 0.89
N LEU A 8 17.08 34.22 2.03
CA LEU A 8 16.52 35.12 3.06
C LEU A 8 16.22 36.56 2.55
N ASN A 9 16.71 36.92 1.36
CA ASN A 9 16.51 38.23 0.73
C ASN A 9 15.61 38.18 -0.53
N ARG A 10 15.07 37.01 -0.91
CA ARG A 10 13.71 37.00 -1.49
C ARG A 10 12.80 37.66 -0.44
N LYS A 11 11.74 38.36 -0.87
CA LYS A 11 10.79 39.02 0.06
C LYS A 11 10.04 37.95 0.87
N GLY A 12 10.69 37.44 1.91
CA GLY A 12 10.19 36.32 2.69
C GLY A 12 8.86 36.68 3.31
N VAL A 13 7.87 35.82 3.10
CA VAL A 13 6.70 35.81 3.96
C VAL A 13 7.21 35.43 5.34
N LYS A 14 7.45 36.43 6.20
CA LYS A 14 7.53 36.19 7.63
C LYS A 14 6.14 35.76 8.08
N LEU A 15 5.91 34.45 7.99
CA LEU A 15 4.90 33.74 8.73
C LEU A 15 5.19 34.00 10.21
N ASN A 16 4.59 35.07 10.75
CA ASN A 16 4.46 35.32 12.18
C ASN A 16 3.46 34.29 12.74
N GLN A 17 3.81 33.02 12.63
CA GLN A 17 3.08 31.90 13.22
C GLN A 17 3.04 32.11 14.74
N ALA A 18 1.86 31.89 15.32
CA ALA A 18 1.69 32.01 16.76
C ALA A 18 2.40 30.83 17.43
N MET A 19 3.53 31.09 18.09
CA MET A 19 4.26 30.09 18.86
C MET A 19 3.48 29.72 20.13
N VAL A 20 3.28 28.43 20.36
CA VAL A 20 2.61 27.86 21.54
C VAL A 20 3.62 27.07 22.35
N SER A 21 3.64 27.22 23.69
CA SER A 21 4.54 26.42 24.53
C SER A 21 3.86 25.15 25.04
N ASN A 22 4.60 24.05 25.03
CA ASN A 22 4.23 22.83 25.75
C ASN A 22 4.68 22.85 27.24
N GLY A 23 5.42 23.87 27.65
CA GLY A 23 6.01 24.02 28.99
C GLY A 23 7.53 23.86 29.06
N THR A 24 8.17 23.28 28.04
CA THR A 24 9.63 23.12 27.95
C THR A 24 10.25 23.77 26.70
N ALA A 25 9.47 23.90 25.63
CA ALA A 25 9.86 24.40 24.31
C ALA A 25 8.76 25.31 23.72
N LEU A 26 9.03 25.92 22.57
CA LEU A 26 8.03 26.64 21.77
C LEU A 26 7.78 25.92 20.44
N PHE A 27 6.52 25.80 20.04
CA PHE A 27 6.09 25.14 18.82
C PHE A 27 5.35 26.13 17.92
N ALA A 28 5.75 26.20 16.65
CA ALA A 28 4.92 26.76 15.59
C ALA A 28 3.78 25.75 15.26
N PRO A 29 2.85 26.05 14.32
CA PRO A 29 1.98 25.04 13.74
C PRO A 29 2.80 23.86 13.22
N THR A 30 2.55 22.70 13.81
CA THR A 30 3.21 21.42 13.49
C THR A 30 2.13 20.39 13.13
N THR A 31 2.34 19.65 12.05
CA THR A 31 1.46 18.60 11.56
C THR A 31 2.25 17.32 11.30
N ILE A 32 1.80 16.22 11.91
CA ILE A 32 2.26 14.87 11.60
C ILE A 32 1.25 14.28 10.60
N LEU A 33 1.73 13.85 9.44
CA LEU A 33 0.98 13.10 8.43
C LEU A 33 1.48 11.66 8.42
N ILE A 34 0.60 10.69 8.69
CA ILE A 34 0.95 9.27 8.74
C ILE A 34 0.12 8.54 7.70
N SER A 35 0.78 7.84 6.76
CA SER A 35 0.11 6.91 5.85
C SER A 35 0.26 5.48 6.35
N LEU A 36 -0.87 4.77 6.44
CA LEU A 36 -0.95 3.34 6.69
C LEU A 36 -1.29 2.67 5.36
N ASP A 37 -0.32 2.03 4.71
CA ASP A 37 -0.53 1.46 3.38
C ASP A 37 -1.59 0.35 3.40
N GLY A 38 -2.38 0.24 2.33
CA GLY A 38 -3.42 -0.77 2.15
C GLY A 38 -4.56 -0.76 3.20
N PHE A 39 -4.56 0.19 4.15
CA PHE A 39 -5.48 0.19 5.28
C PHE A 39 -6.91 0.54 4.83
N ARG A 40 -7.69 -0.50 4.56
CA ARG A 40 -9.06 -0.44 4.06
C ARG A 40 -10.01 0.13 5.13
N ALA A 41 -10.95 0.98 4.71
CA ALA A 41 -11.78 1.75 5.64
C ALA A 41 -12.63 0.91 6.63
N ASP A 42 -13.09 -0.27 6.24
CA ASP A 42 -13.85 -1.18 7.13
C ASP A 42 -12.97 -1.92 8.16
N PHE A 43 -11.64 -1.85 8.08
CA PHE A 43 -10.75 -2.43 9.10
C PHE A 43 -10.95 -1.76 10.48
N LEU A 44 -11.46 -0.52 10.52
CA LEU A 44 -11.89 0.16 11.74
C LEU A 44 -13.04 -0.56 12.46
N ASN A 45 -13.88 -1.31 11.73
CA ASN A 45 -15.04 -2.02 12.29
C ASN A 45 -14.67 -3.34 12.97
N ARG A 46 -13.45 -3.86 12.76
CA ARG A 46 -13.02 -5.19 13.20
C ARG A 46 -12.85 -5.34 14.72
N GLY A 47 -12.94 -4.25 15.49
CA GLY A 47 -12.78 -4.25 16.95
C GLY A 47 -11.34 -4.38 17.47
N ILE A 48 -10.38 -4.66 16.57
CA ILE A 48 -8.94 -4.82 16.85
C ILE A 48 -8.12 -3.52 16.77
N THR A 49 -8.80 -2.38 16.54
CA THR A 49 -8.20 -1.04 16.33
C THR A 49 -8.67 -0.01 17.37
N PRO A 50 -8.49 -0.26 18.69
CA PRO A 50 -8.98 0.61 19.75
C PRO A 50 -8.44 2.06 19.68
N ARG A 51 -7.17 2.26 19.28
CA ARG A 51 -6.54 3.58 19.21
C ARG A 51 -7.07 4.41 18.04
N LEU A 52 -7.16 3.85 16.85
CA LEU A 52 -7.77 4.51 15.69
C LEU A 52 -9.25 4.80 15.96
N ASN A 53 -9.98 3.87 16.57
CA ASN A 53 -11.37 4.10 16.98
C ASN A 53 -11.52 5.22 18.04
N ALA A 54 -10.56 5.35 18.96
CA ALA A 54 -10.53 6.47 19.90
C ALA A 54 -10.14 7.78 19.21
N PHE A 55 -9.20 7.75 18.26
CA PHE A 55 -8.79 8.92 17.47
C PHE A 55 -9.93 9.49 16.61
N VAL A 56 -10.74 8.63 15.98
CA VAL A 56 -12.01 9.02 15.32
C VAL A 56 -12.96 9.73 16.29
N LYS A 57 -13.14 9.18 17.50
CA LYS A 57 -14.02 9.75 18.54
C LYS A 57 -13.49 11.06 19.14
N GLU A 58 -12.21 11.35 19.00
CA GLU A 58 -11.57 12.59 19.47
C GLU A 58 -11.47 13.67 18.40
N GLY A 59 -11.50 13.30 17.12
CA GLY A 59 -11.18 14.16 15.98
C GLY A 59 -12.33 14.41 15.00
N VAL A 60 -11.95 14.55 13.72
CA VAL A 60 -12.82 14.70 12.57
C VAL A 60 -12.43 13.72 11.45
N SER A 61 -13.42 13.08 10.82
CA SER A 61 -13.22 12.11 9.73
C SER A 61 -14.44 12.00 8.81
N PRO A 62 -14.27 11.67 7.52
CA PRO A 62 -15.35 11.07 6.74
C PRO A 62 -15.60 9.64 7.22
N VAL A 63 -16.63 8.98 6.68
CA VAL A 63 -16.77 7.51 6.84
C VAL A 63 -15.77 6.71 5.99
N TYR A 64 -15.23 7.33 4.93
CA TYR A 64 -14.08 6.86 4.15
C TYR A 64 -13.52 8.00 3.28
N MET A 65 -12.28 7.86 2.84
CA MET A 65 -11.69 8.61 1.74
C MET A 65 -11.70 7.74 0.48
N LYS A 66 -11.85 8.36 -0.70
CA LYS A 66 -11.63 7.69 -1.98
C LYS A 66 -10.16 7.87 -2.41
N PRO A 67 -9.47 6.82 -2.87
CA PRO A 67 -8.23 6.99 -3.63
C PRO A 67 -8.48 7.75 -4.94
N SER A 68 -7.40 8.04 -5.67
CA SER A 68 -7.44 8.35 -7.09
C SER A 68 -7.27 7.07 -7.91
N PHE A 69 -7.58 7.11 -9.21
CA PHE A 69 -7.41 5.95 -10.10
C PHE A 69 -6.07 6.02 -10.86
N PRO A 70 -5.34 4.90 -11.01
CA PRO A 70 -5.54 3.60 -10.35
C PRO A 70 -5.22 3.66 -8.85
N SER A 71 -5.91 2.85 -8.04
CA SER A 71 -5.73 2.81 -6.57
C SER A 71 -4.49 2.01 -6.14
N VAL A 72 -3.32 2.35 -6.70
CA VAL A 72 -1.99 1.78 -6.39
C VAL A 72 -1.06 2.78 -5.70
N THR A 73 -0.06 2.24 -5.02
CA THR A 73 0.72 2.90 -3.97
C THR A 73 1.36 4.22 -4.36
N PHE A 74 2.24 4.22 -5.36
CA PHE A 74 3.04 5.40 -5.70
C PHE A 74 2.19 6.57 -6.23
N PRO A 75 1.25 6.36 -7.17
CA PRO A 75 0.29 7.38 -7.57
C PRO A 75 -0.49 7.99 -6.41
N ASN A 76 -0.98 7.18 -5.47
CA ASN A 76 -1.85 7.69 -4.39
C ASN A 76 -1.07 8.36 -3.25
N HIS A 77 0.08 7.81 -2.86
CA HIS A 77 1.00 8.48 -1.94
C HIS A 77 1.51 9.82 -2.49
N TYR A 78 1.74 9.93 -3.80
CA TYR A 78 2.17 11.18 -4.42
C TYR A 78 0.99 12.15 -4.67
N THR A 79 -0.22 11.64 -4.96
CA THR A 79 -1.46 12.43 -4.94
C THR A 79 -1.69 13.08 -3.58
N LEU A 80 -1.59 12.32 -2.48
CA LEU A 80 -1.79 12.81 -1.10
C LEU A 80 -0.93 14.03 -0.74
N VAL A 81 0.27 14.13 -1.34
CA VAL A 81 1.24 15.19 -1.07
C VAL A 81 1.37 16.24 -2.18
N THR A 82 0.61 16.15 -3.28
CA THR A 82 0.58 17.17 -4.34
C THR A 82 -0.81 17.76 -4.59
N GLY A 83 -1.87 17.04 -4.19
CA GLY A 83 -3.26 17.35 -4.50
C GLY A 83 -3.62 17.23 -5.98
N LEU A 84 -2.73 16.63 -6.78
CA LEU A 84 -2.91 16.43 -8.22
C LEU A 84 -3.41 15.02 -8.50
N TYR A 85 -4.15 14.85 -9.60
CA TYR A 85 -4.43 13.50 -10.12
C TYR A 85 -3.17 12.87 -10.76
N PRO A 86 -3.11 11.53 -10.88
CA PRO A 86 -2.03 10.83 -11.56
C PRO A 86 -1.74 11.31 -12.98
N GLU A 87 -2.76 11.67 -13.78
CA GLU A 87 -2.55 12.27 -15.12
C GLU A 87 -1.80 13.62 -15.07
N SER A 88 -1.89 14.36 -13.95
CA SER A 88 -1.31 15.69 -13.78
C SER A 88 0.07 15.69 -13.10
N HIS A 89 0.31 14.80 -12.13
CA HIS A 89 1.64 14.67 -11.50
C HIS A 89 2.56 13.65 -12.20
N GLY A 90 2.05 12.89 -13.18
CA GLY A 90 2.86 12.07 -14.10
C GLY A 90 3.39 10.75 -13.54
N VAL A 91 3.00 10.37 -12.32
CA VAL A 91 3.28 9.03 -11.76
C VAL A 91 1.98 8.26 -11.86
N VAL A 92 1.84 7.51 -12.95
CA VAL A 92 0.54 6.97 -13.42
C VAL A 92 0.29 5.51 -13.03
N GLY A 93 1.32 4.85 -12.50
CA GLY A 93 1.27 3.49 -11.98
C GLY A 93 2.56 3.18 -11.21
N ASN A 94 2.65 2.00 -10.62
CA ASN A 94 3.92 1.49 -10.05
C ASN A 94 4.89 1.04 -11.17
N THR A 95 4.38 0.80 -12.39
CA THR A 95 5.14 0.54 -13.63
C THR A 95 4.51 1.30 -14.81
N PHE A 96 5.31 1.89 -15.69
CA PHE A 96 4.85 2.48 -16.97
C PHE A 96 6.02 2.86 -17.91
N TRP A 97 5.79 2.81 -19.22
CA TRP A 97 6.68 3.36 -20.24
C TRP A 97 6.45 4.86 -20.48
N ASP A 98 7.52 5.66 -20.47
CA ASP A 98 7.50 7.06 -20.89
C ASP A 98 7.97 7.20 -22.35
N THR A 99 7.08 7.70 -23.20
CA THR A 99 7.30 7.81 -24.64
C THR A 99 8.19 8.98 -25.06
N GLU A 100 8.37 10.00 -24.22
CA GLU A 100 9.30 11.11 -24.47
C GLU A 100 10.72 10.74 -24.01
N LEU A 101 10.84 10.10 -22.83
CA LEU A 101 12.12 9.66 -22.28
C LEU A 101 12.68 8.41 -22.97
N GLN A 102 11.81 7.57 -23.55
CA GLN A 102 12.16 6.22 -24.04
C GLN A 102 12.78 5.36 -22.93
N GLU A 103 12.18 5.44 -21.74
CA GLU A 103 12.59 4.72 -20.53
C GLU A 103 11.36 4.17 -19.80
N GLU A 104 11.55 3.07 -19.08
CA GLU A 104 10.53 2.46 -18.22
C GLU A 104 10.69 2.93 -16.77
N PHE A 105 9.59 3.38 -16.17
CA PHE A 105 9.47 3.56 -14.73
C PHE A 105 9.11 2.21 -14.09
N TYR A 106 9.89 1.79 -13.09
CA TYR A 106 9.58 0.65 -12.25
C TYR A 106 9.87 1.01 -10.79
N TYR A 107 8.86 1.01 -9.91
CA TYR A 107 8.94 1.65 -8.59
C TYR A 107 10.07 1.16 -7.66
N THR A 108 10.48 -0.12 -7.74
CA THR A 108 11.59 -0.69 -6.95
C THR A 108 12.98 -0.42 -7.55
N ASN A 109 13.06 0.04 -8.81
CA ASN A 109 14.33 0.39 -9.45
C ASN A 109 14.85 1.70 -8.83
N PRO A 110 16.11 1.79 -8.34
CA PRO A 110 16.66 3.05 -7.82
C PRO A 110 16.59 4.24 -8.81
N LEU A 111 16.52 3.98 -10.12
CA LEU A 111 16.35 5.00 -11.15
C LEU A 111 14.94 5.64 -11.16
N ALA A 112 13.96 5.05 -10.47
CA ALA A 112 12.65 5.64 -10.22
C ALA A 112 12.74 6.92 -9.37
N MET A 113 13.79 7.08 -8.55
CA MET A 113 14.04 8.30 -7.75
C MET A 113 14.80 9.38 -8.53
N GLN A 114 14.71 9.40 -9.87
CA GLN A 114 15.17 10.52 -10.67
C GLN A 114 14.06 11.59 -10.82
N PRO A 115 14.35 12.90 -10.66
CA PRO A 115 13.34 13.96 -10.70
C PRO A 115 12.44 13.96 -11.95
N LYS A 116 12.94 13.46 -13.09
CA LYS A 116 12.22 13.40 -14.38
C LYS A 116 10.87 12.67 -14.32
N TRP A 117 10.70 11.77 -13.35
CA TRP A 117 9.45 11.01 -13.17
C TRP A 117 8.38 11.79 -12.38
N TRP A 118 8.75 12.79 -11.58
CA TRP A 118 7.91 13.35 -10.54
C TRP A 118 7.50 14.80 -10.87
N GLY A 119 6.29 14.98 -11.40
CA GLY A 119 5.71 16.29 -11.70
C GLY A 119 5.07 16.98 -10.48
N GLY A 120 4.71 18.25 -10.63
CA GLY A 120 4.08 19.04 -9.55
C GLY A 120 5.07 19.50 -8.46
N GLU A 121 4.53 20.07 -7.37
CA GLU A 121 5.32 20.54 -6.22
C GLU A 121 4.77 19.90 -4.94
N PRO A 122 5.44 18.88 -4.35
CA PRO A 122 4.91 18.16 -3.21
C PRO A 122 4.95 18.98 -1.90
N LEU A 123 4.28 18.51 -0.85
CA LEU A 123 4.15 19.20 0.45
C LEU A 123 5.49 19.64 1.04
N TRP A 124 6.53 18.81 0.97
CA TRP A 124 7.86 19.17 1.51
C TRP A 124 8.50 20.32 0.75
N VAL A 125 8.48 20.28 -0.60
CA VAL A 125 8.96 21.39 -1.43
C VAL A 125 8.12 22.65 -1.20
N THR A 126 6.79 22.51 -1.14
CA THR A 126 5.84 23.60 -0.84
C THR A 126 6.14 24.28 0.50
N ALA A 127 6.53 23.50 1.51
CA ALA A 127 6.83 23.95 2.86
C ALA A 127 8.22 24.60 2.98
N GLU A 128 9.27 23.93 2.51
CA GLU A 128 10.65 24.44 2.55
C GLU A 128 10.78 25.74 1.72
N ASN A 129 10.11 25.84 0.57
CA ASN A 129 10.01 27.07 -0.23
C ASN A 129 9.36 28.25 0.54
N GLN A 130 8.57 27.96 1.58
CA GLN A 130 7.90 28.94 2.43
C GLN A 130 8.57 29.09 3.81
N GLY A 131 9.73 28.45 4.01
CA GLY A 131 10.52 28.54 5.25
C GLY A 131 10.07 27.60 6.37
N ILE A 132 9.16 26.67 6.09
CA ILE A 132 8.68 25.64 7.02
C ILE A 132 9.55 24.39 6.83
N ARG A 133 10.35 24.04 7.85
CA ARG A 133 11.25 22.87 7.83
C ARG A 133 10.46 21.56 7.90
N THR A 134 10.90 20.54 7.18
CA THR A 134 10.17 19.26 7.03
C THR A 134 11.01 18.03 7.29
N ALA A 135 10.42 17.01 7.91
CA ALA A 135 11.00 15.68 8.03
C ALA A 135 10.13 14.68 7.27
N ILE A 136 10.70 13.97 6.30
CA ILE A 136 9.99 13.00 5.48
C ILE A 136 10.65 11.64 5.67
N HIS A 137 9.86 10.69 6.18
CA HIS A 137 10.29 9.38 6.61
C HIS A 137 9.62 8.32 5.72
N MET A 138 10.39 7.82 4.75
CA MET A 138 10.04 6.75 3.81
C MET A 138 8.88 7.01 2.85
N TRP A 139 8.45 8.26 2.65
CA TRP A 139 7.29 8.57 1.80
C TRP A 139 7.61 8.41 0.29
N PRO A 140 6.78 7.74 -0.52
CA PRO A 140 7.04 7.59 -1.96
C PRO A 140 7.31 8.93 -2.68
N GLY A 141 8.43 9.00 -3.39
CA GLY A 141 8.92 10.20 -4.09
C GLY A 141 9.73 11.17 -3.25
N SER A 142 9.88 10.97 -1.93
CA SER A 142 10.67 11.88 -1.08
C SER A 142 12.17 11.87 -1.39
N GLU A 143 12.68 10.74 -1.91
CA GLU A 143 14.07 10.58 -2.33
C GLU A 143 14.36 11.13 -3.74
N ALA A 144 13.35 11.67 -4.44
CA ALA A 144 13.46 12.00 -5.86
C ALA A 144 14.02 13.41 -6.18
N HIS A 145 14.62 14.10 -5.20
CA HIS A 145 15.33 15.39 -5.37
C HIS A 145 14.54 16.46 -6.17
N ILE A 146 13.25 16.55 -5.89
CA ILE A 146 12.27 17.32 -6.69
C ILE A 146 12.52 18.82 -6.58
N MET A 147 12.59 19.49 -7.74
CA MET A 147 12.77 20.96 -7.88
C MET A 147 14.02 21.54 -7.17
N ASP A 148 15.07 20.74 -6.98
CA ASP A 148 16.30 21.09 -6.24
C ASP A 148 16.05 21.47 -4.75
N VAL A 149 14.98 20.94 -4.12
CA VAL A 149 14.60 21.25 -2.73
C VAL A 149 14.51 20.00 -1.87
N GLU A 150 15.48 19.86 -0.97
CA GLU A 150 15.58 18.77 0.00
C GLU A 150 14.74 19.06 1.28
N PRO A 151 14.07 18.04 1.85
CA PRO A 151 13.58 18.09 3.23
C PRO A 151 14.71 18.37 4.24
N ALA A 152 14.39 19.03 5.36
CA ALA A 152 15.31 19.19 6.50
C ALA A 152 15.83 17.85 7.04
N PHE A 153 15.00 16.81 7.03
CA PHE A 153 15.37 15.44 7.35
C PHE A 153 14.70 14.50 6.35
N LEU A 154 15.46 13.57 5.78
CA LEU A 154 14.99 12.59 4.82
C LEU A 154 15.49 11.21 5.25
N ASP A 155 14.57 10.33 5.64
CA ASP A 155 14.87 8.91 5.90
C ASP A 155 14.45 8.10 4.67
N LYS A 156 15.41 7.39 4.08
CA LYS A 156 15.20 6.54 2.91
C LYS A 156 14.31 5.34 3.22
N PHE A 157 13.61 4.81 2.22
CA PHE A 157 12.80 3.61 2.40
C PHE A 157 13.63 2.42 2.90
N ASN A 158 13.15 1.78 3.96
CA ASN A 158 13.64 0.51 4.48
C ASN A 158 12.43 -0.35 4.86
N PRO A 159 12.16 -1.48 4.16
CA PRO A 159 11.03 -2.36 4.47
C PRO A 159 11.19 -3.03 5.85
N ALA A 160 12.43 -3.26 6.29
CA ALA A 160 12.77 -3.98 7.53
C ALA A 160 12.89 -3.03 8.74
N GLU A 161 12.20 -1.89 8.78
CA GLU A 161 12.19 -1.03 9.98
C GLU A 161 11.03 -1.39 10.92
N PRO A 162 11.30 -1.80 12.18
CA PRO A 162 10.26 -2.09 13.17
C PRO A 162 9.37 -0.88 13.49
N LEU A 163 8.06 -1.13 13.67
CA LEU A 163 7.07 -0.12 14.05
C LEU A 163 7.49 0.75 15.27
N PRO A 164 8.11 0.22 16.35
CA PRO A 164 8.57 1.06 17.47
C PRO A 164 9.68 2.06 17.11
N SER A 165 10.50 1.76 16.09
CA SER A 165 11.53 2.69 15.58
C SER A 165 10.89 3.90 14.92
N LYS A 166 9.82 3.69 14.12
CA LYS A 166 9.04 4.77 13.49
C LYS A 166 8.46 5.73 14.53
N VAL A 167 7.88 5.21 15.63
CA VAL A 167 7.41 6.04 16.75
C VAL A 167 8.56 6.82 17.39
N SER A 168 9.68 6.14 17.65
CA SER A 168 10.86 6.74 18.28
C SER A 168 11.45 7.87 17.42
N ARG A 169 11.48 7.69 16.10
CA ARG A 169 11.94 8.67 15.11
C ARG A 169 11.03 9.89 15.03
N ILE A 170 9.71 9.70 14.97
CA ILE A 170 8.74 10.82 14.98
C ILE A 170 8.86 11.64 16.27
N LEU A 171 9.01 10.98 17.43
CA LEU A 171 9.17 11.66 18.72
C LEU A 171 10.52 12.38 18.85
N GLU A 172 11.61 11.77 18.36
CA GLU A 172 12.95 12.39 18.32
C GLU A 172 12.99 13.63 17.43
N LEU A 173 12.29 13.60 16.29
CA LEU A 173 12.11 14.76 15.41
C LEU A 173 11.34 15.89 16.11
N LEU A 174 10.34 15.58 16.95
CA LEU A 174 9.62 16.57 17.77
C LEU A 174 10.46 17.15 18.93
N ASP A 175 11.45 16.40 19.43
CA ASP A 175 12.33 16.83 20.52
C ASP A 175 13.52 17.71 20.03
N ARG A 176 13.67 17.92 18.72
CA ARG A 176 14.69 18.80 18.13
C ARG A 176 14.55 20.26 18.61
N PRO A 177 15.63 21.08 18.59
CA PRO A 177 15.57 22.48 19.01
C PRO A 177 14.62 23.33 18.16
N GLY A 178 13.79 24.16 18.79
CA GLY A 178 12.84 25.03 18.08
C GLY A 178 13.42 26.41 17.76
N GLN A 179 12.57 27.36 17.36
CA GLN A 179 12.98 28.75 17.05
C GLN A 179 13.39 29.55 18.30
N GLU A 180 13.14 29.00 19.49
CA GLU A 180 13.59 29.48 20.79
C GLU A 180 15.09 29.26 21.07
N ASP A 181 15.77 28.38 20.32
CA ASP A 181 17.19 28.11 20.48
C ASP A 181 18.02 29.02 19.55
N GLU A 182 18.61 30.07 20.11
CA GLU A 182 19.43 31.05 19.37
C GLU A 182 20.75 30.48 18.82
N VAL A 183 21.18 29.28 19.25
CA VAL A 183 22.45 28.65 18.83
C VAL A 183 22.26 27.37 18.01
N ALA A 184 21.02 26.89 17.84
CA ALA A 184 20.72 25.75 16.98
C ALA A 184 21.04 26.03 15.49
N GLU A 185 21.68 25.07 14.83
CA GLU A 185 21.85 25.13 13.38
C GLU A 185 20.52 24.88 12.67
N VAL A 186 20.18 25.70 11.66
CA VAL A 186 18.89 25.60 10.93
C VAL A 186 18.73 24.28 10.15
N ALA A 187 19.83 23.57 9.93
CA ALA A 187 19.84 22.20 9.42
C ALA A 187 19.28 21.16 10.42
N HIS A 188 19.22 21.49 11.71
CA HIS A 188 18.85 20.58 12.79
C HIS A 188 17.68 21.08 13.66
N MET A 189 17.09 22.23 13.31
CA MET A 189 15.89 22.76 13.95
C MET A 189 14.67 21.86 13.72
N ARG A 190 13.71 21.92 14.66
CA ARG A 190 12.49 21.12 14.70
C ARG A 190 11.67 21.27 13.41
N PRO A 191 11.31 20.16 12.74
CA PRO A 191 10.42 20.19 11.60
C PRO A 191 8.99 20.55 12.05
N GLN A 192 8.25 21.17 11.15
CA GLN A 192 6.84 21.52 11.31
C GLN A 192 5.94 20.58 10.52
N LEU A 193 6.37 20.09 9.34
CA LEU A 193 5.76 18.91 8.72
C LEU A 193 6.61 17.69 9.08
N ILE A 194 5.99 16.66 9.65
CA ILE A 194 6.56 15.32 9.76
C ILE A 194 5.66 14.38 8.95
N ALA A 195 6.14 13.85 7.82
CA ALA A 195 5.41 12.85 7.05
C ALA A 195 6.07 11.47 7.24
N ALA A 196 5.28 10.45 7.57
CA ALA A 196 5.76 9.11 7.86
C ALA A 196 4.92 8.03 7.17
N TYR A 197 5.59 6.99 6.68
CA TYR A 197 5.02 5.88 5.92
C TYR A 197 5.14 4.54 6.66
N VAL A 198 4.07 3.73 6.62
CA VAL A 198 3.94 2.44 7.30
C VAL A 198 3.40 1.38 6.31
N PRO A 199 4.27 0.52 5.74
CA PRO A 199 3.90 -0.42 4.66
C PRO A 199 3.14 -1.68 5.12
N ASN A 200 3.13 -1.97 6.42
CA ASN A 200 2.92 -3.34 6.92
C ASN A 200 1.54 -3.93 6.61
N VAL A 201 0.47 -3.14 6.62
CA VAL A 201 -0.90 -3.64 6.38
C VAL A 201 -1.13 -3.99 4.90
N ASP A 202 -0.44 -3.33 3.98
CA ASP A 202 -0.44 -3.67 2.55
C ASP A 202 0.40 -4.92 2.26
N SER A 203 1.63 -4.98 2.79
CA SER A 203 2.54 -6.12 2.69
C SER A 203 1.87 -7.44 3.08
N ASP A 204 1.25 -7.48 4.26
CA ASP A 204 0.56 -8.66 4.77
C ASP A 204 -0.78 -8.89 4.05
N GLY A 205 -1.42 -7.81 3.58
CA GLY A 205 -2.58 -7.87 2.70
C GLY A 205 -2.27 -8.60 1.41
N HIS A 206 -1.12 -8.34 0.80
CA HIS A 206 -0.62 -9.09 -0.35
C HIS A 206 -0.22 -10.52 0.01
N GLY A 207 0.56 -10.74 1.07
CA GLY A 207 1.05 -12.07 1.46
C GLY A 207 -0.08 -13.05 1.80
N TYR A 208 -0.99 -12.64 2.69
CA TYR A 208 -1.97 -13.53 3.32
C TYR A 208 -3.43 -13.27 2.89
N GLY A 209 -3.74 -12.07 2.37
CA GLY A 209 -5.07 -11.64 1.96
C GLY A 209 -5.79 -10.78 3.03
N PRO A 210 -6.67 -9.83 2.66
CA PRO A 210 -7.17 -8.80 3.57
C PRO A 210 -8.07 -9.29 4.72
N ASN A 211 -8.49 -10.57 4.71
CA ASN A 211 -9.36 -11.18 5.72
C ASN A 211 -8.67 -12.31 6.50
N SER A 212 -7.34 -12.42 6.44
CA SER A 212 -6.56 -13.47 7.11
C SER A 212 -6.43 -13.25 8.63
N THR A 213 -5.72 -14.13 9.34
CA THR A 213 -5.43 -13.93 10.78
C THR A 213 -4.22 -13.01 10.96
N GLU A 214 -3.24 -13.15 10.07
CA GLU A 214 -1.95 -12.48 10.05
C GLU A 214 -2.16 -10.96 9.89
N ILE A 215 -2.98 -10.53 8.91
CA ILE A 215 -3.32 -9.12 8.75
C ILE A 215 -4.09 -8.55 9.96
N GLN A 216 -4.83 -9.37 10.73
CA GLN A 216 -5.46 -8.89 11.97
C GLN A 216 -4.42 -8.61 13.07
N THR A 217 -3.39 -9.45 13.18
CA THR A 217 -2.22 -9.18 14.03
C THR A 217 -1.54 -7.88 13.62
N THR A 218 -1.25 -7.70 12.33
CA THR A 218 -0.52 -6.51 11.84
C THR A 218 -1.34 -5.22 11.92
N ILE A 219 -2.66 -5.27 11.67
CA ILE A 219 -3.57 -4.16 11.96
C ILE A 219 -3.52 -3.77 13.45
N ASN A 220 -3.46 -4.75 14.37
CA ASN A 220 -3.35 -4.48 15.81
C ASN A 220 -1.96 -3.95 16.22
N SER A 221 -0.88 -4.42 15.61
CA SER A 221 0.47 -3.89 15.78
C SER A 221 0.59 -2.43 15.31
N VAL A 222 -0.05 -2.08 14.19
CA VAL A 222 -0.10 -0.70 13.69
C VAL A 222 -0.99 0.21 14.55
N ASP A 223 -2.10 -0.28 15.08
CA ASP A 223 -2.91 0.46 16.06
C ASP A 223 -2.13 0.71 17.38
N THR A 224 -1.35 -0.29 17.82
CA THR A 224 -0.44 -0.21 18.99
C THR A 224 0.72 0.77 18.75
N MET A 225 1.29 0.80 17.53
CA MET A 225 2.28 1.82 17.11
C MET A 225 1.71 3.23 17.28
N LEU A 226 0.47 3.46 16.83
CA LEU A 226 -0.20 4.74 17.00
C LEU A 226 -0.47 5.05 18.47
N ASP A 227 -0.77 4.08 19.32
CA ASP A 227 -1.02 4.35 20.75
C ASP A 227 0.27 4.79 21.45
N HIS A 228 1.40 4.12 21.19
CA HIS A 228 2.71 4.57 21.67
C HIS A 228 3.07 5.98 21.18
N LEU A 229 2.68 6.35 19.95
CA LEU A 229 2.84 7.73 19.46
C LEU A 229 1.96 8.72 20.25
N PHE A 230 0.67 8.42 20.46
CA PHE A 230 -0.22 9.30 21.22
C PHE A 230 0.19 9.43 22.70
N GLN A 231 0.62 8.35 23.35
CA GLN A 231 1.26 8.38 24.66
C GLN A 231 2.52 9.28 24.66
N GLY A 232 3.36 9.15 23.63
CA GLY A 232 4.56 9.96 23.45
C GLY A 232 4.30 11.46 23.24
N LEU A 233 3.17 11.80 22.60
CA LEU A 233 2.67 13.17 22.46
C LEU A 233 2.06 13.71 23.77
N GLU A 234 1.36 12.87 24.54
CA GLU A 234 0.81 13.25 25.85
C GLU A 234 1.91 13.51 26.88
N ALA A 235 2.92 12.62 26.96
CA ALA A 235 4.09 12.80 27.82
C ALA A 235 4.88 14.10 27.53
N ARG A 236 4.77 14.63 26.31
CA ARG A 236 5.39 15.90 25.86
C ARG A 236 4.43 17.11 25.92
N ASN A 237 3.20 16.93 26.42
CA ASN A 237 2.12 17.94 26.45
C ASN A 237 1.79 18.53 25.06
N LEU A 238 1.89 17.72 24.00
CA LEU A 238 1.69 18.14 22.60
C LEU A 238 0.27 17.90 22.06
N THR A 239 -0.59 17.21 22.83
CA THR A 239 -1.94 16.77 22.43
C THR A 239 -2.97 17.90 22.14
N LYS A 240 -2.56 19.16 22.31
CA LYS A 240 -3.31 20.39 21.98
C LYS A 240 -2.51 21.37 21.11
N ILE A 241 -1.33 20.97 20.65
CA ILE A 241 -0.33 21.82 19.97
C ILE A 241 -0.02 21.25 18.58
N VAL A 242 0.22 19.96 18.51
CA VAL A 242 0.49 19.23 17.26
C VAL A 242 -0.83 18.79 16.62
N ASN A 243 -0.95 18.97 15.31
CA ASN A 243 -1.96 18.30 14.49
C ASN A 243 -1.47 16.90 14.13
N VAL A 244 -2.35 15.92 14.18
CA VAL A 244 -2.12 14.58 13.62
C VAL A 244 -3.17 14.32 12.55
N VAL A 245 -2.71 13.85 11.39
CA VAL A 245 -3.53 13.41 10.27
C VAL A 245 -3.08 11.99 9.93
N VAL A 246 -3.98 11.02 10.05
CA VAL A 246 -3.76 9.63 9.64
C VAL A 246 -4.57 9.38 8.39
N VAL A 247 -3.93 8.83 7.36
CA VAL A 247 -4.52 8.45 6.09
C VAL A 247 -4.16 7.01 5.74
N SER A 248 -4.87 6.45 4.77
CA SER A 248 -4.29 5.48 3.84
C SER A 248 -4.42 6.01 2.43
N ASP A 249 -3.71 5.40 1.51
CA ASP A 249 -3.66 5.78 0.11
C ASP A 249 -4.61 4.93 -0.75
N HIS A 250 -4.83 3.66 -0.39
CA HIS A 250 -5.89 2.78 -0.93
C HIS A 250 -6.40 1.73 0.10
N GLY A 251 -7.32 0.88 -0.34
CA GLY A 251 -7.76 -0.34 0.36
C GLY A 251 -7.17 -1.61 -0.28
N MET A 252 -7.78 -2.77 -0.01
CA MET A 252 -7.29 -4.10 -0.40
C MET A 252 -8.44 -5.09 -0.68
N ALA A 253 -8.33 -5.93 -1.72
CA ALA A 253 -9.32 -6.92 -2.12
C ALA A 253 -8.71 -8.32 -2.31
N THR A 254 -9.44 -9.37 -1.93
CA THR A 254 -8.97 -10.76 -2.03
C THR A 254 -8.99 -11.26 -3.48
N THR A 255 -7.87 -11.81 -3.96
CA THR A 255 -7.78 -12.52 -5.25
C THR A 255 -7.67 -14.03 -5.04
N ASP A 256 -7.78 -14.81 -6.11
CA ASP A 256 -7.64 -16.27 -6.10
C ASP A 256 -7.32 -16.81 -7.51
N THR A 257 -6.76 -18.02 -7.60
CA THR A 257 -6.49 -18.76 -8.85
C THR A 257 -7.75 -18.88 -9.74
N SER A 258 -8.95 -19.00 -9.14
CA SER A 258 -10.22 -18.98 -9.88
C SER A 258 -10.46 -17.67 -10.65
N ARG A 259 -10.05 -16.53 -10.08
CA ARG A 259 -10.29 -15.15 -10.55
C ARG A 259 -9.14 -14.55 -11.38
N LEU A 260 -8.38 -15.39 -12.09
CA LEU A 260 -7.33 -14.94 -13.01
C LEU A 260 -7.81 -14.89 -14.46
N ILE A 261 -7.34 -13.88 -15.19
CA ILE A 261 -7.58 -13.65 -16.63
C ILE A 261 -6.26 -13.81 -17.37
N GLN A 262 -6.15 -14.85 -18.19
CA GLN A 262 -4.94 -15.13 -18.98
C GLN A 262 -4.91 -14.24 -20.23
N LEU A 263 -3.92 -13.36 -20.35
CA LEU A 263 -3.86 -12.38 -21.44
C LEU A 263 -3.71 -13.04 -22.82
N GLU A 264 -2.88 -14.08 -22.91
CA GLU A 264 -2.55 -14.82 -24.14
C GLU A 264 -3.70 -15.68 -24.67
N ASP A 265 -4.73 -15.94 -23.86
CA ASP A 265 -5.94 -16.64 -24.32
C ASP A 265 -6.94 -15.70 -24.99
N ILE A 266 -6.74 -14.37 -24.87
CA ILE A 266 -7.61 -13.34 -25.45
C ILE A 266 -6.90 -12.62 -26.61
N ILE A 267 -5.62 -12.28 -26.49
CA ILE A 267 -4.87 -11.54 -27.53
C ILE A 267 -3.54 -12.19 -27.89
N ASN A 268 -3.09 -11.92 -29.13
CA ASN A 268 -1.72 -12.20 -29.53
C ASN A 268 -0.76 -11.17 -28.89
N THR A 269 -0.21 -11.51 -27.73
CA THR A 269 0.74 -10.68 -26.96
C THR A 269 2.02 -10.36 -27.72
N THR A 270 2.39 -11.11 -28.77
CA THR A 270 3.58 -10.78 -29.59
C THR A 270 3.46 -9.42 -30.31
N LEU A 271 2.24 -8.89 -30.47
CA LEU A 271 1.98 -7.54 -31.02
C LEU A 271 2.22 -6.41 -30.00
N VAL A 272 2.33 -6.74 -28.71
CA VAL A 272 2.58 -5.79 -27.61
C VAL A 272 4.09 -5.57 -27.46
N GLU A 273 4.48 -4.35 -27.11
CA GLU A 273 5.85 -3.89 -26.86
C GLU A 273 6.10 -3.67 -25.37
N HIS A 274 5.18 -2.98 -24.69
CA HIS A 274 5.21 -2.73 -23.25
C HIS A 274 3.85 -3.00 -22.61
N ILE A 275 3.88 -3.42 -21.34
CA ILE A 275 2.71 -3.55 -20.47
C ILE A 275 2.90 -2.59 -19.29
N ASP A 276 2.06 -1.55 -19.22
CA ASP A 276 2.03 -0.57 -18.13
C ASP A 276 1.10 -1.09 -17.00
N GLY A 277 1.49 -0.95 -15.74
CA GLY A 277 0.66 -1.28 -14.59
C GLY A 277 0.46 -2.78 -14.30
N TRP A 278 -0.15 -3.04 -13.14
CA TRP A 278 -0.64 -4.33 -12.65
C TRP A 278 -1.54 -4.06 -11.41
N PRO A 279 -2.57 -4.87 -11.08
CA PRO A 279 -3.10 -6.04 -11.79
C PRO A 279 -4.03 -5.70 -12.97
N LEU A 280 -4.20 -4.41 -13.26
CA LEU A 280 -4.75 -3.87 -14.49
C LEU A 280 -3.62 -3.58 -15.49
N TYR A 281 -3.82 -3.85 -16.78
CA TYR A 281 -2.78 -3.73 -17.80
C TYR A 281 -3.11 -2.66 -18.84
N GLY A 282 -2.21 -1.69 -18.97
CA GLY A 282 -2.09 -0.80 -20.11
C GLY A 282 -1.24 -1.46 -21.20
N LEU A 283 -1.70 -1.49 -22.44
CA LEU A 283 -1.05 -2.20 -23.55
C LEU A 283 -0.54 -1.21 -24.61
N ARG A 284 0.76 -1.27 -24.90
CA ARG A 284 1.41 -0.48 -25.97
C ARG A 284 1.80 -1.40 -27.13
N PRO A 285 1.21 -1.27 -28.34
CA PRO A 285 1.54 -2.14 -29.47
C PRO A 285 2.80 -1.68 -30.23
N LYS A 286 3.60 -2.65 -30.70
CA LYS A 286 4.83 -2.44 -31.50
C LYS A 286 4.61 -1.69 -32.81
N ASP A 287 3.39 -1.74 -33.33
CA ASP A 287 2.93 -0.94 -34.45
C ASP A 287 1.56 -0.34 -34.06
N PRO A 288 1.41 1.00 -34.03
CA PRO A 288 0.15 1.66 -33.67
C PRO A 288 -1.07 1.23 -34.50
N THR A 289 -0.88 0.65 -35.69
CA THR A 289 -1.99 0.11 -36.49
C THR A 289 -2.67 -1.10 -35.84
N HIS A 290 -1.97 -1.87 -35.01
CA HIS A 290 -2.55 -3.00 -34.26
C HIS A 290 -3.44 -2.56 -33.09
N LEU A 291 -3.39 -1.29 -32.66
CA LEU A 291 -4.12 -0.77 -31.49
C LEU A 291 -5.63 -1.05 -31.59
N GLN A 292 -6.23 -0.79 -32.76
CA GLN A 292 -7.66 -0.98 -32.96
C GLN A 292 -8.03 -2.48 -32.98
N SER A 293 -7.21 -3.34 -33.60
CA SER A 293 -7.47 -4.79 -33.60
C SER A 293 -7.32 -5.45 -32.22
N LEU A 294 -6.40 -4.96 -31.39
CA LEU A 294 -6.27 -5.41 -30.00
C LEU A 294 -7.50 -5.00 -29.19
N TYR A 295 -7.90 -3.73 -29.29
CA TYR A 295 -9.13 -3.22 -28.66
C TYR A 295 -10.38 -3.98 -29.11
N ASP A 296 -10.58 -4.17 -30.42
CA ASP A 296 -11.77 -4.85 -30.96
C ASP A 296 -11.85 -6.31 -30.46
N THR A 297 -10.71 -6.99 -30.32
CA THR A 297 -10.63 -8.36 -29.78
C THR A 297 -10.96 -8.40 -28.29
N LEU A 298 -10.33 -7.54 -27.48
CA LEU A 298 -10.56 -7.44 -26.05
C LEU A 298 -12.01 -7.02 -25.72
N ALA A 299 -12.56 -6.06 -26.46
CA ALA A 299 -13.93 -5.60 -26.32
C ALA A 299 -14.95 -6.68 -26.71
N ALA A 300 -14.66 -7.47 -27.76
CA ALA A 300 -15.50 -8.62 -28.12
C ALA A 300 -15.48 -9.75 -27.08
N GLU A 301 -14.40 -9.88 -26.29
CA GLU A 301 -14.32 -10.83 -25.18
C GLU A 301 -14.97 -10.31 -23.89
N ALA A 302 -14.84 -9.02 -23.57
CA ALA A 302 -15.54 -8.38 -22.44
C ALA A 302 -17.08 -8.47 -22.54
N LEU A 303 -17.63 -8.62 -23.76
CA LEU A 303 -19.05 -8.91 -23.99
C LEU A 303 -19.48 -10.35 -23.57
N LYS A 304 -18.53 -11.25 -23.35
CA LYS A 304 -18.74 -12.64 -22.91
C LYS A 304 -18.32 -12.83 -21.45
N ASN A 305 -17.20 -12.22 -21.07
CA ASN A 305 -16.59 -12.30 -19.75
C ASN A 305 -16.78 -10.95 -19.01
N PRO A 306 -17.75 -10.83 -18.09
CA PRO A 306 -18.06 -9.56 -17.40
C PRO A 306 -17.00 -9.14 -16.36
N ASN A 307 -15.96 -9.94 -16.16
CA ASN A 307 -14.95 -9.75 -15.11
C ASN A 307 -13.82 -8.78 -15.51
N PHE A 308 -13.89 -8.15 -16.68
CA PHE A 308 -13.03 -7.03 -17.04
C PHE A 308 -13.72 -6.03 -17.99
N GLU A 309 -13.18 -4.82 -18.06
CA GLU A 309 -13.59 -3.75 -18.97
C GLU A 309 -12.40 -3.25 -19.79
N VAL A 310 -12.68 -2.64 -20.95
CA VAL A 310 -11.67 -2.30 -21.96
C VAL A 310 -11.85 -0.87 -22.43
N TYR A 311 -10.79 -0.06 -22.32
CA TYR A 311 -10.83 1.37 -22.60
C TYR A 311 -9.66 1.81 -23.47
N LEU A 312 -9.96 2.60 -24.50
CA LEU A 312 -8.97 3.40 -25.21
C LEU A 312 -8.87 4.76 -24.50
N ARG A 313 -7.65 5.10 -24.07
CA ARG A 313 -7.29 6.33 -23.33
C ARG A 313 -7.95 7.57 -23.92
N ASP A 314 -7.82 7.72 -25.24
CA ASP A 314 -8.21 8.92 -25.99
C ASP A 314 -9.65 8.85 -26.57
N LYS A 315 -10.45 7.83 -26.21
CA LYS A 315 -11.82 7.66 -26.75
C LYS A 315 -12.92 7.41 -25.73
N ASN A 316 -12.70 6.51 -24.76
CA ASN A 316 -13.77 6.05 -23.86
C ASN A 316 -13.35 5.77 -22.42
N MET A 317 -12.11 6.11 -22.03
CA MET A 317 -11.70 6.07 -20.62
C MET A 317 -12.67 6.91 -19.76
N PRO A 318 -13.17 6.41 -18.61
CA PRO A 318 -14.14 7.15 -17.79
C PRO A 318 -13.56 8.46 -17.26
N GLU A 319 -14.21 9.60 -17.54
CA GLU A 319 -13.73 10.93 -17.13
C GLU A 319 -13.46 11.03 -15.62
N ARG A 320 -14.32 10.38 -14.81
CA ARG A 320 -14.19 10.28 -13.33
C ARG A 320 -12.89 9.65 -12.83
N TYR A 321 -12.13 8.94 -13.68
CA TYR A 321 -10.83 8.38 -13.31
C TYR A 321 -9.71 9.42 -13.36
N HIS A 322 -9.86 10.52 -14.10
CA HIS A 322 -8.79 11.50 -14.35
C HIS A 322 -7.48 10.82 -14.78
N PHE A 323 -7.62 9.91 -15.75
CA PHE A 323 -6.59 8.96 -16.17
C PHE A 323 -6.50 8.86 -17.71
N SER A 324 -6.33 10.00 -18.38
CA SER A 324 -6.25 10.07 -19.85
C SER A 324 -5.25 11.10 -20.37
N LYS A 325 -5.04 12.21 -19.65
CA LYS A 325 -4.32 13.39 -20.15
C LYS A 325 -2.80 13.33 -19.93
N ASN A 326 -2.19 12.17 -20.13
CA ASN A 326 -0.75 11.96 -19.98
C ASN A 326 -0.23 10.84 -20.90
N GLU A 327 0.88 11.04 -21.61
CA GLU A 327 1.42 10.06 -22.56
C GLU A 327 2.08 8.83 -21.90
N ARG A 328 2.37 8.92 -20.59
CA ARG A 328 2.76 7.80 -19.73
C ARG A 328 1.62 6.81 -19.48
N ILE A 329 0.38 7.17 -19.80
CA ILE A 329 -0.77 6.26 -19.76
C ILE A 329 -0.84 5.54 -21.11
N ALA A 330 -0.83 4.20 -21.11
CA ALA A 330 -0.97 3.39 -22.32
C ALA A 330 -2.24 3.77 -23.13
N PRO A 331 -2.22 3.65 -24.47
CA PRO A 331 -3.35 4.02 -25.32
C PRO A 331 -4.56 3.09 -25.18
N LEU A 332 -4.35 1.86 -24.69
CA LEU A 332 -5.35 0.81 -24.46
C LEU A 332 -5.17 0.26 -23.04
N TRP A 333 -6.26 0.11 -22.30
CA TRP A 333 -6.27 -0.47 -20.95
C TRP A 333 -7.30 -1.60 -20.83
N VAL A 334 -6.90 -2.64 -20.09
CA VAL A 334 -7.73 -3.76 -19.68
C VAL A 334 -7.80 -3.70 -18.15
N ILE A 335 -9.01 -3.45 -17.63
CA ILE A 335 -9.25 -3.22 -16.19
C ILE A 335 -10.09 -4.37 -15.65
N PRO A 336 -9.54 -5.29 -14.83
CA PRO A 336 -10.32 -6.35 -14.20
C PRO A 336 -11.28 -5.77 -13.16
N LYS A 337 -12.39 -6.49 -12.90
CA LYS A 337 -13.27 -6.23 -11.77
C LYS A 337 -12.54 -6.55 -10.46
N THR A 338 -12.91 -5.84 -9.39
CA THR A 338 -12.22 -5.97 -8.09
C THR A 338 -12.21 -7.42 -7.59
N GLY A 339 -11.02 -7.94 -7.29
CA GLY A 339 -10.81 -9.34 -6.93
C GLY A 339 -10.38 -10.26 -8.06
N TRP A 340 -10.34 -9.75 -9.30
CA TRP A 340 -9.75 -10.44 -10.45
C TRP A 340 -8.40 -9.83 -10.80
N ALA A 341 -7.51 -10.62 -11.41
CA ALA A 341 -6.22 -10.15 -11.90
C ALA A 341 -6.03 -10.54 -13.37
N ILE A 342 -5.29 -9.73 -14.12
CA ILE A 342 -4.74 -10.14 -15.42
C ILE A 342 -3.34 -10.69 -15.17
N VAL A 343 -3.01 -11.79 -15.86
CA VAL A 343 -1.69 -12.44 -15.80
C VAL A 343 -1.23 -12.90 -17.19
N THR A 344 0.07 -12.87 -17.40
CA THR A 344 0.76 -13.61 -18.47
C THR A 344 1.00 -15.07 -18.06
N LYS A 345 1.32 -15.93 -19.03
CA LYS A 345 1.66 -17.35 -18.81
C LYS A 345 3.02 -17.53 -18.13
N GLU A 346 3.87 -16.52 -18.18
CA GLU A 346 5.19 -16.48 -17.52
C GLU A 346 5.07 -16.11 -16.03
N GLU A 347 4.16 -15.22 -15.66
CA GLU A 347 3.82 -14.94 -14.26
C GLU A 347 3.05 -16.11 -13.62
N PHE A 348 1.95 -16.55 -14.25
CA PHE A 348 1.13 -17.67 -13.77
C PHE A 348 0.27 -18.27 -14.90
N ASN A 349 0.54 -19.53 -15.25
CA ASN A 349 -0.28 -20.32 -16.18
C ASN A 349 -1.61 -20.72 -15.50
N VAL A 350 -2.71 -20.03 -15.84
CA VAL A 350 -4.02 -20.18 -15.18
C VAL A 350 -4.62 -21.57 -15.37
N ALA A 351 -4.41 -22.20 -16.52
CA ALA A 351 -4.94 -23.54 -16.80
C ALA A 351 -4.21 -24.61 -15.96
N GLU A 352 -2.88 -24.55 -15.93
CA GLU A 352 -2.03 -25.45 -15.15
C GLU A 352 -2.22 -25.25 -13.64
N GLY A 353 -2.33 -24.01 -13.18
CA GLY A 353 -2.63 -23.70 -11.79
C GLY A 353 -3.97 -24.28 -11.31
N LYS A 354 -4.99 -24.28 -12.19
CA LYS A 354 -6.29 -24.91 -11.90
C LYS A 354 -6.25 -26.44 -11.96
N GLU A 355 -5.45 -27.04 -12.84
CA GLU A 355 -5.27 -28.50 -12.92
C GLU A 355 -4.47 -29.07 -11.74
N GLN A 356 -3.40 -28.39 -11.33
CA GLN A 356 -2.50 -28.84 -10.26
C GLN A 356 -2.91 -28.35 -8.86
N GLY A 357 -3.86 -27.42 -8.75
CA GLY A 357 -4.28 -26.82 -7.49
C GLY A 357 -3.28 -25.82 -6.90
N LEU A 358 -2.57 -25.09 -7.77
CA LEU A 358 -1.60 -24.06 -7.35
C LEU A 358 -2.32 -22.81 -6.83
N VAL A 359 -1.82 -22.28 -5.72
CA VAL A 359 -2.29 -21.01 -5.14
C VAL A 359 -1.60 -19.85 -5.85
N TYR A 360 -2.38 -18.91 -6.38
CA TYR A 360 -1.85 -17.64 -6.87
C TYR A 360 -1.36 -16.78 -5.71
N HIS A 361 -0.17 -16.19 -5.86
CA HIS A 361 0.35 -15.17 -4.97
C HIS A 361 0.70 -13.91 -5.79
N PRO A 362 0.41 -12.70 -5.28
CA PRO A 362 -0.15 -12.39 -3.96
C PRO A 362 -1.66 -12.69 -3.84
N ARG A 363 -2.15 -12.76 -2.60
CA ARG A 363 -3.52 -13.15 -2.22
C ARG A 363 -4.45 -11.96 -1.97
N GLY A 364 -3.88 -10.79 -1.67
CA GLY A 364 -4.54 -9.49 -1.77
C GLY A 364 -4.06 -8.71 -3.00
N LEU A 365 -4.95 -7.89 -3.56
CA LEU A 365 -4.70 -6.96 -4.66
C LEU A 365 -5.47 -5.63 -4.48
N HIS A 366 -4.97 -4.60 -5.15
CA HIS A 366 -5.54 -3.25 -5.20
C HIS A 366 -5.37 -2.68 -6.63
N GLY A 367 -5.43 -1.36 -6.83
CA GLY A 367 -5.34 -0.72 -8.16
C GLY A 367 -6.64 -0.58 -8.95
N TYR A 368 -7.73 -1.18 -8.48
CA TYR A 368 -9.04 -1.21 -9.14
C TYR A 368 -9.76 0.16 -9.21
N ASP A 369 -11.04 0.15 -9.62
CA ASP A 369 -11.92 1.32 -9.55
C ASP A 369 -11.90 1.97 -8.16
N HIS A 370 -11.44 3.22 -8.13
CA HIS A 370 -11.28 4.03 -6.92
C HIS A 370 -12.59 4.31 -6.14
N GLU A 371 -13.75 4.06 -6.74
CA GLU A 371 -15.05 4.16 -6.05
C GLU A 371 -15.52 2.83 -5.42
N HIS A 372 -14.87 1.71 -5.74
CA HIS A 372 -15.26 0.39 -5.23
C HIS A 372 -15.10 0.31 -3.70
N PRO A 373 -16.06 -0.28 -2.95
CA PRO A 373 -16.00 -0.35 -1.50
C PRO A 373 -14.69 -0.91 -0.93
N LEU A 374 -14.12 -1.95 -1.56
CA LEU A 374 -12.87 -2.57 -1.13
C LEU A 374 -11.62 -1.68 -1.35
N MET A 375 -11.70 -0.63 -2.17
CA MET A 375 -10.59 0.32 -2.42
C MET A 375 -10.64 1.55 -1.50
N ARG A 376 -11.64 1.67 -0.62
CA ARG A 376 -11.82 2.82 0.26
C ARG A 376 -10.70 2.95 1.29
N ALA A 377 -10.12 4.13 1.35
CA ALA A 377 -9.05 4.52 2.28
C ALA A 377 -9.62 5.17 3.56
N ILE A 378 -8.79 5.34 4.58
CA ILE A 378 -9.11 6.13 5.78
C ILE A 378 -8.62 7.57 5.67
N PHE A 379 -9.30 8.47 6.37
CA PHE A 379 -8.78 9.78 6.76
C PHE A 379 -9.30 10.07 8.17
N VAL A 380 -8.42 10.44 9.09
CA VAL A 380 -8.78 10.91 10.44
C VAL A 380 -7.83 12.02 10.86
N ALA A 381 -8.36 13.13 11.35
CA ALA A 381 -7.55 14.28 11.77
C ALA A 381 -7.96 14.84 13.13
N ARG A 382 -6.98 15.32 13.91
CA ARG A 382 -7.17 15.98 15.21
C ARG A 382 -6.05 16.98 15.44
N GLY A 383 -6.38 18.17 15.96
CA GLY A 383 -5.39 19.16 16.37
C GLY A 383 -5.98 20.56 16.47
N PRO A 384 -5.17 21.57 16.86
CA PRO A 384 -5.62 22.96 16.90
C PRO A 384 -6.09 23.52 15.53
N ALA A 385 -5.62 22.96 14.40
CA ALA A 385 -6.13 23.31 13.07
C ALA A 385 -7.50 22.71 12.73
N PHE A 386 -8.02 21.79 13.54
CA PHE A 386 -9.27 21.07 13.35
C PHE A 386 -10.29 21.41 14.46
N PRO A 387 -10.80 22.67 14.54
CA PRO A 387 -11.62 23.17 15.63
C PRO A 387 -13.07 22.67 15.55
N HIS A 388 -13.27 21.38 15.73
CA HIS A 388 -14.55 20.69 15.63
C HIS A 388 -14.98 20.11 16.99
N ALA A 389 -16.24 19.68 17.10
CA ALA A 389 -16.64 18.84 18.22
C ALA A 389 -15.96 17.45 18.08
N PRO A 390 -15.60 16.77 19.18
CA PRO A 390 -15.12 15.39 19.10
C PRO A 390 -16.11 14.48 18.37
N ASN A 391 -15.62 13.45 17.68
CA ASN A 391 -16.41 12.50 16.90
C ASN A 391 -17.16 13.15 15.71
N SER A 392 -16.67 14.29 15.20
CA SER A 392 -17.28 15.00 14.08
C SER A 392 -17.12 14.25 12.76
N ARG A 393 -18.19 14.18 11.98
CA ARG A 393 -18.20 13.55 10.66
C ARG A 393 -18.16 14.61 9.55
N VAL A 394 -17.45 14.35 8.46
CA VAL A 394 -17.53 15.12 7.19
C VAL A 394 -18.02 14.22 6.04
N GLU A 395 -18.35 14.81 4.88
CA GLU A 395 -18.67 14.01 3.68
C GLU A 395 -17.43 13.25 3.16
N PRO A 396 -17.57 12.06 2.56
CA PRO A 396 -16.48 11.39 1.85
C PRO A 396 -15.90 12.24 0.71
N PHE A 397 -14.57 12.25 0.57
CA PHE A 397 -13.84 13.03 -0.44
C PHE A 397 -12.70 12.22 -1.08
N GLN A 398 -12.12 12.70 -2.19
CA GLN A 398 -10.96 12.09 -2.85
C GLN A 398 -9.64 12.54 -2.22
N ASN A 399 -8.61 11.68 -2.22
CA ASN A 399 -7.32 11.91 -1.58
C ASN A 399 -6.54 13.15 -2.10
N ILE A 400 -6.86 13.68 -3.28
CA ILE A 400 -6.40 15.00 -3.77
C ILE A 400 -6.63 16.14 -2.77
N GLU A 401 -7.63 16.01 -1.88
CA GLU A 401 -7.99 17.06 -0.92
C GLU A 401 -7.01 17.18 0.26
N VAL A 402 -6.21 16.15 0.52
CA VAL A 402 -5.32 16.10 1.68
C VAL A 402 -4.20 17.15 1.60
N TYR A 403 -3.71 17.46 0.40
CA TYR A 403 -2.70 18.50 0.17
C TYR A 403 -3.14 19.87 0.70
N ASN A 404 -4.35 20.31 0.36
CA ASN A 404 -4.88 21.59 0.82
C ASN A 404 -5.11 21.60 2.34
N ILE A 405 -5.62 20.49 2.88
CA ILE A 405 -5.86 20.31 4.32
C ILE A 405 -4.54 20.41 5.11
N VAL A 406 -3.47 19.76 4.65
CA VAL A 406 -2.16 19.80 5.32
C VAL A 406 -1.48 21.17 5.12
N CYS A 407 -1.60 21.79 3.94
CA CYS A 407 -1.15 23.18 3.74
C CYS A 407 -1.81 24.15 4.73
N ASP A 408 -3.15 24.11 4.85
CA ASP A 408 -3.89 24.97 5.78
C ASP A 408 -3.52 24.70 7.25
N SER A 409 -3.29 23.44 7.62
CA SER A 409 -2.89 23.06 9.00
C SER A 409 -1.52 23.61 9.43
N LEU A 410 -0.69 23.99 8.46
CA LEU A 410 0.63 24.62 8.64
C LEU A 410 0.61 26.13 8.34
N GLY A 411 -0.46 26.65 7.74
CA GLY A 411 -0.55 28.03 7.26
C GLY A 411 0.24 28.31 5.98
N LEU A 412 0.43 27.30 5.13
CA LEU A 412 1.07 27.40 3.82
C LEU A 412 0.11 27.93 2.76
N ASP A 413 0.64 28.66 1.77
CA ASP A 413 -0.05 28.92 0.51
C ASP A 413 0.08 27.68 -0.41
N PRO A 414 -1.01 26.94 -0.71
CA PRO A 414 -0.94 25.74 -1.54
C PRO A 414 -0.69 26.08 -3.01
N LYS A 415 0.04 25.22 -3.73
CA LYS A 415 0.18 25.35 -5.18
C LYS A 415 -1.12 24.98 -5.91
N PRO A 416 -1.31 25.41 -7.17
CA PRO A 416 -2.46 24.99 -7.98
C PRO A 416 -2.53 23.47 -8.08
N ASN A 417 -3.63 22.91 -7.60
CA ASN A 417 -3.88 21.48 -7.49
C ASN A 417 -5.35 21.17 -7.83
N ASN A 418 -5.76 19.89 -7.81
CA ASN A 418 -7.11 19.47 -8.17
C ASN A 418 -8.12 19.52 -6.99
N GLY A 419 -7.64 19.58 -5.75
CA GLY A 419 -8.48 19.70 -4.55
C GLY A 419 -9.17 21.05 -4.39
N THR A 420 -10.26 21.05 -3.62
CA THR A 420 -11.19 22.17 -3.40
C THR A 420 -11.51 22.43 -1.91
N LEU A 421 -11.28 21.46 -1.02
CA LEU A 421 -11.51 21.57 0.42
C LEU A 421 -10.42 22.41 1.08
N ARG A 422 -10.82 23.19 2.09
CA ARG A 422 -9.97 24.06 2.91
C ARG A 422 -10.41 23.96 4.37
N LEU A 423 -9.53 24.33 5.30
CA LEU A 423 -9.85 24.39 6.72
C LEU A 423 -10.58 25.70 7.09
N PRO A 424 -11.48 25.68 8.09
CA PRO A 424 -11.95 24.52 8.86
C PRO A 424 -12.95 23.66 8.06
N LEU A 425 -12.88 22.33 8.22
CA LEU A 425 -13.76 21.40 7.52
C LEU A 425 -15.25 21.61 7.88
N LYS A 426 -16.13 21.47 6.90
CA LYS A 426 -17.59 21.52 7.08
C LYS A 426 -18.13 20.17 7.55
N THR A 427 -18.54 20.09 8.81
CA THR A 427 -19.08 18.85 9.41
C THR A 427 -20.56 18.61 9.06
N ILE A 428 -20.97 17.34 9.10
CA ILE A 428 -22.31 16.82 8.76
C ILE A 428 -22.93 16.03 9.93
N GLY A 429 -22.68 16.49 11.15
CA GLY A 429 -23.02 15.83 12.40
C GLY A 429 -21.84 15.05 12.99
N ILE A 430 -22.15 13.97 13.68
CA ILE A 430 -21.18 13.08 14.35
C ILE A 430 -21.29 11.65 13.82
N HIS A 431 -20.29 10.80 14.09
CA HIS A 431 -20.41 9.37 13.83
C HIS A 431 -21.38 8.69 14.82
N THR A 432 -22.31 7.90 14.31
CA THR A 432 -23.24 7.04 15.07
C THR A 432 -23.17 5.60 14.53
N ALA A 433 -23.80 4.64 15.22
CA ALA A 433 -23.89 3.26 14.77
C ALA A 433 -24.58 3.09 13.40
N GLU A 434 -25.45 4.03 13.00
CA GLU A 434 -26.13 4.09 11.70
C GLU A 434 -25.21 4.63 10.58
N THR A 435 -24.04 5.18 10.95
CA THR A 435 -23.04 5.73 10.02
C THR A 435 -21.76 4.90 9.96
N THR A 436 -21.69 3.81 10.73
CA THR A 436 -20.65 2.79 10.59
C THR A 436 -20.64 2.28 9.16
N LEU A 437 -19.45 2.06 8.57
CA LEU A 437 -19.36 1.42 7.27
C LEU A 437 -19.96 0.01 7.34
N GLU A 438 -20.75 -0.37 6.35
CA GLU A 438 -21.01 -1.79 6.09
C GLU A 438 -19.70 -2.44 5.65
N THR A 439 -19.33 -3.57 6.25
CA THR A 439 -18.19 -4.37 5.79
C THR A 439 -18.53 -4.90 4.40
N PRO A 440 -17.78 -4.53 3.35
CA PRO A 440 -18.05 -5.03 2.01
C PRO A 440 -17.83 -6.53 1.95
N SER A 441 -18.72 -7.24 1.23
CA SER A 441 -18.47 -8.63 0.84
C SER A 441 -17.18 -8.72 0.03
N ASP A 442 -16.45 -9.83 0.22
CA ASP A 442 -15.39 -10.19 -0.69
C ASP A 442 -15.94 -10.53 -2.08
N PRO A 443 -15.11 -10.45 -3.13
CA PRO A 443 -15.48 -10.84 -4.49
C PRO A 443 -15.93 -12.31 -4.53
N GLU A 444 -17.11 -12.57 -5.09
CA GLU A 444 -17.66 -13.93 -5.18
C GLU A 444 -16.72 -14.86 -5.96
N GLU A 445 -16.64 -16.12 -5.53
CA GLU A 445 -16.00 -17.17 -6.33
C GLU A 445 -16.83 -17.40 -7.61
N PRO A 446 -16.20 -17.44 -8.80
CA PRO A 446 -16.94 -17.70 -10.02
C PRO A 446 -17.52 -19.11 -9.98
N ALA A 447 -18.85 -19.22 -10.05
CA ALA A 447 -19.55 -20.49 -9.98
C ALA A 447 -19.02 -21.48 -11.04
N ASP A 448 -18.73 -22.71 -10.60
CA ASP A 448 -18.27 -23.79 -11.48
C ASP A 448 -19.17 -23.94 -12.72
N PRO A 449 -18.60 -24.20 -13.91
CA PRO A 449 -19.38 -24.45 -15.11
C PRO A 449 -20.26 -25.70 -14.89
N ILE A 450 -21.57 -25.48 -14.78
CA ILE A 450 -22.56 -26.51 -14.44
C ILE A 450 -22.33 -27.74 -15.32
N PRO A 451 -22.03 -28.92 -14.75
CA PRO A 451 -21.73 -30.11 -15.54
C PRO A 451 -22.96 -30.47 -16.40
N PRO A 452 -22.76 -30.86 -17.68
CA PRO A 452 -23.85 -31.08 -18.61
C PRO A 452 -24.83 -32.13 -18.07
N ASN A 453 -26.12 -31.79 -18.08
CA ASN A 453 -27.18 -32.62 -17.50
C ASN A 453 -27.04 -34.10 -17.90
N PRO A 454 -27.10 -35.05 -16.94
CA PRO A 454 -26.94 -36.46 -17.24
C PRO A 454 -28.02 -36.92 -18.23
N ILE A 455 -27.56 -37.56 -19.31
CA ILE A 455 -28.43 -38.09 -20.37
C ILE A 455 -29.43 -39.09 -19.73
N PRO A 456 -30.74 -38.97 -19.96
CA PRO A 456 -31.73 -39.83 -19.32
C PRO A 456 -31.51 -41.30 -19.72
N PRO A 457 -31.57 -42.25 -18.78
CA PRO A 457 -31.26 -43.65 -19.05
C PRO A 457 -32.30 -44.30 -19.98
N SER A 458 -31.82 -45.10 -20.92
CA SER A 458 -32.65 -45.95 -21.78
C SER A 458 -33.37 -47.02 -20.95
N PRO A 459 -34.64 -47.36 -21.24
CA PRO A 459 -35.44 -48.24 -20.38
C PRO A 459 -34.89 -49.66 -20.28
N ALA A 460 -35.01 -50.24 -19.08
CA ALA A 460 -34.36 -51.49 -18.68
C ALA A 460 -35.04 -52.78 -19.21
N ALA A 461 -34.25 -53.86 -19.25
CA ALA A 461 -34.73 -55.24 -19.34
C ALA A 461 -34.77 -55.88 -17.93
N PRO A 462 -35.62 -56.89 -17.66
CA PRO A 462 -35.97 -57.32 -16.30
C PRO A 462 -35.02 -58.34 -15.64
N ASP A 463 -34.93 -58.26 -14.31
CA ASP A 463 -34.20 -59.17 -13.42
C ASP A 463 -34.82 -60.57 -13.26
N PRO A 464 -34.01 -61.54 -12.76
CA PRO A 464 -34.53 -62.64 -11.96
C PRO A 464 -33.82 -62.87 -10.60
N ALA A 465 -34.61 -62.74 -9.52
CA ALA A 465 -34.61 -63.54 -8.28
C ALA A 465 -33.48 -63.42 -7.21
N THR A 466 -33.92 -63.08 -5.98
CA THR A 466 -33.20 -63.10 -4.68
C THR A 466 -33.36 -64.42 -3.91
N PRO A 467 -32.42 -64.76 -3.00
CA PRO A 467 -32.70 -65.47 -1.74
C PRO A 467 -32.52 -64.58 -0.47
N ILE A 468 -32.90 -65.09 0.72
CA ILE A 468 -33.02 -64.34 2.00
C ILE A 468 -32.33 -65.10 3.19
N PRO A 469 -32.41 -64.78 4.53
CA PRO A 469 -31.20 -64.34 5.28
C PRO A 469 -30.87 -64.99 6.68
N ALA A 470 -29.68 -64.63 7.24
CA ALA A 470 -29.31 -64.53 8.69
C ALA A 470 -29.22 -65.85 9.55
N PRO A 471 -28.77 -65.88 10.86
CA PRO A 471 -28.34 -64.80 11.79
C PRO A 471 -27.14 -65.06 12.81
N ALA A 472 -26.65 -63.97 13.45
CA ALA A 472 -26.23 -63.74 14.87
C ALA A 472 -25.00 -64.37 15.66
N SER A 473 -24.27 -63.49 16.38
CA SER A 473 -23.45 -63.64 17.66
C SER A 473 -22.09 -64.43 17.62
N VAL A 474 -21.06 -64.28 18.50
CA VAL A 474 -20.92 -64.10 19.99
C VAL A 474 -19.57 -63.45 20.46
N ILE A 475 -19.62 -62.47 21.39
CA ILE A 475 -18.78 -62.04 22.57
C ILE A 475 -17.23 -62.36 22.77
N ASN A 476 -16.44 -61.33 23.20
CA ASN A 476 -15.20 -61.30 24.06
C ASN A 476 -13.84 -61.91 23.56
N ILE A 477 -12.63 -61.70 24.14
CA ILE A 477 -12.10 -61.05 25.39
C ILE A 477 -10.73 -60.34 25.09
N SER A 478 -10.15 -59.53 26.02
CA SER A 478 -8.77 -58.97 25.99
C SER A 478 -7.89 -59.41 27.20
N PRO A 479 -6.55 -59.52 27.03
CA PRO A 479 -5.54 -59.07 28.04
C PRO A 479 -4.36 -58.27 27.39
N ILE A 480 -3.81 -57.18 27.94
CA ILE A 480 -3.00 -56.92 29.17
C ILE A 480 -1.46 -57.06 29.00
N GLU A 481 -0.81 -55.88 28.97
CA GLU A 481 0.48 -55.39 29.51
C GLU A 481 1.67 -56.29 29.93
N ALA A 482 2.90 -55.86 29.54
CA ALA A 482 4.08 -55.59 30.39
C ALA A 482 5.17 -54.90 29.51
N SER A 483 5.79 -53.74 29.79
CA SER A 483 6.40 -53.14 31.01
C SER A 483 7.90 -53.45 31.19
N SER A 484 8.77 -52.43 31.04
CA SER A 484 9.82 -52.04 32.02
C SER A 484 10.75 -50.94 31.45
N ALA A 485 11.45 -50.21 32.33
CA ALA A 485 12.38 -49.12 31.99
C ALA A 485 13.56 -49.06 32.98
N ALA A 486 14.71 -48.48 32.59
CA ALA A 486 15.81 -48.10 33.49
C ALA A 486 16.82 -47.12 32.85
N ASP A 487 17.31 -46.17 33.65
CA ASP A 487 18.54 -45.36 33.52
C ASP A 487 19.08 -45.17 34.95
N PRO A 488 20.42 -45.16 35.22
CA PRO A 488 21.02 -43.90 35.70
C PRO A 488 22.57 -43.68 35.52
N ASN A 489 22.95 -42.38 35.46
CA ASN A 489 24.16 -41.72 36.05
C ASN A 489 25.62 -41.97 35.57
N VAL A 490 26.29 -40.92 35.04
CA VAL A 490 27.73 -40.53 35.29
C VAL A 490 27.96 -39.01 35.08
N VAL A 491 28.52 -38.26 36.07
CA VAL A 491 28.79 -36.78 36.10
C VAL A 491 29.86 -36.45 37.18
N PRO A 492 30.66 -35.32 37.24
CA PRO A 492 31.01 -34.23 36.29
C PRO A 492 32.49 -34.39 35.82
N PRO A 493 33.55 -33.50 35.96
CA PRO A 493 33.79 -32.14 36.55
C PRO A 493 33.69 -30.98 35.50
N THR A 494 33.65 -29.64 35.72
CA THR A 494 33.76 -28.59 36.79
C THR A 494 34.96 -27.62 36.78
N MET A 495 34.69 -26.34 36.47
CA MET A 495 35.17 -25.07 37.11
C MET A 495 34.02 -24.04 36.95
N VAL A 496 33.43 -23.39 37.97
CA VAL A 496 33.92 -22.32 38.90
C VAL A 496 34.29 -21.03 38.14
N GLY A 497 33.65 -19.87 38.30
CA GLY A 497 32.48 -19.40 39.10
C GLY A 497 32.03 -17.99 38.60
N VAL A 498 31.41 -17.04 39.34
CA VAL A 498 31.03 -16.86 40.77
C VAL A 498 29.88 -15.80 40.88
N ASP A 499 28.90 -16.03 41.76
CA ASP A 499 27.90 -15.19 42.49
C ASP A 499 27.14 -13.96 41.88
N SER A 500 25.82 -13.94 42.15
CA SER A 500 24.86 -12.80 42.06
C SER A 500 24.63 -12.11 43.42
N PRO A 501 23.90 -10.97 43.51
CA PRO A 501 22.47 -11.01 43.89
C PRO A 501 21.62 -9.87 43.23
N GLU A 502 20.29 -9.76 43.33
CA GLU A 502 19.19 -10.60 43.86
C GLU A 502 17.89 -10.25 43.06
N GLU A 503 16.89 -11.15 43.02
CA GLU A 503 15.66 -10.94 42.23
C GLU A 503 14.55 -10.18 42.97
N PHE A 504 13.74 -9.45 42.20
CA PHE A 504 12.30 -9.33 42.47
C PHE A 504 11.53 -9.79 41.23
N ASN A 505 10.79 -10.88 41.38
CA ASN A 505 10.19 -11.63 40.28
C ASN A 505 8.67 -11.43 40.24
N VAL A 506 8.10 -11.25 39.04
CA VAL A 506 6.64 -11.13 38.81
C VAL A 506 6.32 -11.79 37.46
N ASP A 507 5.49 -12.84 37.48
CA ASP A 507 5.19 -13.65 36.30
C ASP A 507 4.65 -12.85 35.11
N ARG A 508 5.16 -13.17 33.92
CA ARG A 508 4.53 -12.89 32.62
C ARG A 508 4.39 -14.20 31.85
N PRO A 509 3.26 -14.44 31.15
CA PRO A 509 3.12 -15.61 30.30
C PRO A 509 4.09 -15.52 29.10
N VAL A 510 4.53 -16.68 28.63
CA VAL A 510 5.47 -16.83 27.51
C VAL A 510 4.83 -16.35 26.20
N VAL A 511 5.52 -15.47 25.48
CA VAL A 511 5.23 -15.09 24.10
C VAL A 511 5.89 -16.09 23.16
N GLY A 512 5.30 -16.35 21.99
CA GLY A 512 5.90 -17.20 20.95
C GLY A 512 7.19 -16.62 20.38
N ASP A 513 7.95 -17.43 19.65
CA ASP A 513 9.27 -17.05 19.16
C ASP A 513 9.18 -16.01 18.04
N GLU A 514 9.61 -14.78 18.32
CA GLU A 514 9.59 -13.67 17.35
C GLU A 514 10.51 -13.94 16.15
N THR A 515 11.48 -14.86 16.27
CA THR A 515 12.48 -15.15 15.23
C THR A 515 11.95 -15.96 14.04
N GLU A 516 10.82 -16.67 14.18
CA GLU A 516 10.21 -17.36 13.02
C GLU A 516 9.49 -16.38 12.09
N VAL A 517 8.90 -15.30 12.61
CA VAL A 517 8.18 -14.28 11.82
C VAL A 517 9.14 -13.44 11.00
N GLU A 518 10.20 -12.90 11.63
CA GLU A 518 11.26 -12.17 10.91
C GLU A 518 11.88 -13.03 9.79
N ALA A 519 11.97 -14.35 10.01
CA ALA A 519 12.47 -15.30 9.04
C ALA A 519 11.47 -15.68 7.93
N GLU A 520 10.17 -15.38 8.04
CA GLU A 520 9.23 -15.49 6.91
C GLU A 520 9.15 -14.17 6.13
N ASP A 521 9.13 -13.02 6.81
CA ASP A 521 9.19 -11.70 6.17
C ASP A 521 10.45 -11.54 5.30
N GLN A 522 11.62 -11.91 5.82
CA GLN A 522 12.88 -11.91 5.06
C GLN A 522 12.77 -12.79 3.80
N LYS A 523 12.18 -13.99 3.91
CA LYS A 523 11.97 -14.89 2.75
C LYS A 523 10.95 -14.34 1.75
N TYR A 524 9.94 -13.60 2.20
CA TYR A 524 8.97 -12.96 1.31
C TYR A 524 9.62 -11.81 0.53
N TRP A 525 10.41 -10.95 1.17
CA TRP A 525 11.17 -9.91 0.48
C TRP A 525 12.26 -10.49 -0.43
N ASP A 526 12.91 -11.58 -0.04
CA ASP A 526 13.86 -12.31 -0.89
C ASP A 526 13.14 -12.96 -2.09
N TRP A 527 11.94 -13.53 -1.91
CA TRP A 527 11.11 -14.11 -3.00
C TRP A 527 10.61 -13.03 -3.97
N LEU A 528 10.11 -11.92 -3.45
CA LEU A 528 9.67 -10.77 -4.25
C LEU A 528 10.86 -10.22 -5.04
N THR A 529 12.01 -10.06 -4.39
CA THR A 529 13.26 -9.60 -5.04
C THR A 529 13.77 -10.59 -6.07
N ALA A 530 13.67 -11.91 -5.82
CA ALA A 530 14.02 -12.93 -6.80
C ALA A 530 13.09 -12.93 -8.02
N LYS A 531 11.77 -12.75 -7.83
CA LYS A 531 10.81 -12.54 -8.93
C LYS A 531 11.11 -11.26 -9.72
N LEU A 532 11.54 -10.20 -9.03
CA LEU A 532 11.96 -8.94 -9.64
C LEU A 532 13.27 -9.08 -10.43
N GLU A 533 14.23 -9.92 -9.98
CA GLU A 533 15.45 -10.22 -10.74
C GLU A 533 15.23 -11.18 -11.92
N GLU A 534 14.28 -12.13 -11.80
CA GLU A 534 13.86 -13.02 -12.88
C GLU A 534 13.29 -12.22 -14.07
N LEU A 535 12.40 -11.26 -13.80
CA LEU A 535 11.91 -10.29 -14.79
C LEU A 535 13.03 -9.41 -15.37
N LYS A 536 14.04 -9.06 -14.57
CA LYS A 536 15.19 -8.24 -15.00
C LYS A 536 16.07 -8.96 -16.02
N GLY A 537 16.26 -10.28 -15.85
CA GLY A 537 17.00 -11.12 -16.79
C GLY A 537 16.36 -11.18 -18.19
N TRP A 538 15.04 -11.01 -18.27
CA TRP A 538 14.29 -10.94 -19.54
C TRP A 538 14.68 -9.70 -20.37
N PHE A 539 14.75 -8.53 -19.73
CA PHE A 539 15.13 -7.27 -20.39
C PHE A 539 16.60 -7.27 -20.85
N GLU A 540 17.54 -7.80 -20.06
CA GLU A 540 18.93 -7.94 -20.51
C GLU A 540 19.08 -9.00 -21.63
N GLY A 541 18.27 -10.06 -21.58
CA GLY A 541 18.22 -11.11 -22.60
C GLY A 541 17.80 -10.61 -24.00
N LEU A 542 16.86 -9.66 -24.05
CA LEU A 542 16.40 -9.03 -25.31
C LEU A 542 17.43 -8.07 -25.93
N GLY A 543 18.46 -7.65 -25.19
CA GLY A 543 19.44 -6.63 -25.62
C GLY A 543 20.66 -7.13 -26.41
N SER A 544 20.83 -8.43 -26.65
CA SER A 544 22.12 -9.00 -27.11
C SER A 544 22.10 -9.83 -28.41
N GLY A 545 21.20 -9.50 -29.34
CA GLY A 545 21.21 -10.04 -30.70
C GLY A 545 22.43 -9.58 -31.52
N LYS A 546 23.51 -10.40 -31.57
CA LYS A 546 24.70 -10.13 -32.39
C LYS A 546 24.38 -10.06 -33.88
N GLY A 547 24.83 -8.99 -34.54
CA GLY A 547 25.07 -8.98 -35.98
C GLY A 547 26.51 -9.39 -36.27
N ASP A 548 26.71 -10.61 -36.78
CA ASP A 548 28.00 -11.05 -37.31
C ASP A 548 28.13 -10.62 -38.79
N GLU A 549 28.94 -9.61 -39.09
CA GLU A 549 29.41 -9.31 -40.46
C GLU A 549 30.94 -9.43 -40.53
N GLU A 550 31.45 -10.37 -41.33
CA GLU A 550 32.88 -10.51 -41.59
C GLU A 550 33.18 -10.41 -43.09
N SER A 551 34.16 -9.55 -43.44
CA SER A 551 34.74 -9.32 -44.78
C SER A 551 33.83 -8.66 -45.84
N GLU A 552 34.26 -7.58 -46.49
CA GLU A 552 35.27 -7.67 -47.56
C GLU A 552 36.38 -6.60 -47.52
N LYS A 553 37.36 -6.72 -48.43
CA LYS A 553 38.57 -5.87 -48.50
C LYS A 553 38.47 -4.81 -49.60
N GLY A 554 38.93 -3.60 -49.34
CA GLY A 554 39.13 -2.56 -50.36
C GLY A 554 40.27 -1.60 -50.03
N GLU A 555 41.31 -1.57 -50.86
CA GLU A 555 42.42 -0.61 -50.73
C GLU A 555 42.06 0.73 -51.42
N LYS A 556 42.16 1.86 -50.69
CA LYS A 556 43.00 3.04 -51.06
C LYS A 556 42.90 4.21 -50.08
#